data_AF-A0A661W5M0-F1
#
_entry.id   AF-A0A661W5M0-F1
#
_cell.length_a   1.000
_cell.length_b   1.000
_cell.length_c   1.000
_cell.angle_alpha   90.00
_cell.angle_beta   90.00
_cell.angle_gamma   90.00
#
_symmetry.space_group_name_H-M   'P 1'
#
loop_
_entity.id
_entity.type
_entity.pdbx_description
1 polymer ?
#
loop_
_entity_poly.entity_id
_entity_poly.type
_entity_poly.pdbx_seq_one_letter_code
_entity_poly.pdbx_strand_id
1 'polypeptide(L)'
;MAEMKLSLQPDLQMELVHVADVVGVDVPTLLAQAVRDYLDRLAEQKIIAESKAFRAMHAELLQRYRGEYVAIHDGKVVDHDVDLCALNRRIRARYGRIAVLLQRVTERPEVELVIRSPKLEPIVP
;
A
#
# COMPACT_ATOMS: atom_id res chain seq x y z
N MET A 1 -2.40 -3.25 -25.36
CA MET A 1 -1.60 -3.52 -24.15
C MET A 1 -0.31 -4.20 -24.62
N ALA A 2 0.86 -3.71 -24.22
CA ALA A 2 2.11 -4.31 -24.66
C ALA A 2 2.27 -5.69 -24.00
N GLU A 3 2.46 -6.72 -24.80
CA GLU A 3 2.74 -8.07 -24.32
C GLU A 3 4.18 -8.09 -23.80
N MET A 4 4.35 -8.07 -22.48
CA MET A 4 5.67 -8.10 -21.85
C MET A 4 6.13 -9.54 -21.70
N LYS A 5 7.17 -9.92 -22.46
CA LYS A 5 7.82 -11.23 -22.33
C LYS A 5 8.88 -11.15 -21.22
N LEU A 6 8.62 -11.85 -20.12
CA LEU A 6 9.57 -12.03 -19.01
C LEU A 6 10.34 -13.33 -19.25
N SER A 7 11.66 -13.23 -19.39
CA SER A 7 12.53 -14.41 -19.44
C SER A 7 13.04 -14.72 -18.04
N LEU A 8 12.79 -15.92 -17.54
CA LEU A 8 13.28 -16.41 -16.26
C LEU A 8 14.59 -17.17 -16.45
N GLN A 9 15.49 -17.13 -15.47
CA GLN A 9 16.70 -17.95 -15.49
C GLN A 9 16.34 -19.45 -15.41
N PRO A 10 17.10 -20.36 -16.05
CA PRO A 10 16.73 -21.77 -16.14
C PRO A 10 16.59 -22.50 -14.80
N ASP A 11 17.43 -22.14 -13.83
CA ASP A 11 17.39 -22.63 -12.45
C ASP A 11 16.08 -22.23 -11.75
N LEU A 12 15.69 -20.97 -11.88
CA LEU A 12 14.44 -20.47 -11.30
C LEU A 12 13.19 -21.07 -11.97
N GLN A 13 13.25 -21.38 -13.27
CA GLN A 13 12.17 -22.08 -13.96
C GLN A 13 11.95 -23.49 -13.37
N MET A 14 13.04 -24.23 -13.14
CA MET A 14 12.99 -25.56 -12.56
C MET A 14 12.45 -25.54 -11.12
N GLU A 15 12.89 -24.58 -10.31
CA GLU A 15 12.38 -24.39 -8.95
C GLU A 15 10.89 -24.05 -8.96
N LEU A 16 10.45 -23.17 -9.86
CA LEU A 16 9.05 -22.76 -9.96
C LEU A 16 8.13 -23.93 -10.34
N VAL A 17 8.55 -24.80 -11.27
CA VAL A 17 7.83 -26.02 -11.62
C VAL A 17 7.74 -26.97 -10.43
N HIS A 18 8.86 -27.18 -9.73
CA HIS A 18 8.88 -28.07 -8.57
C HIS A 18 7.97 -27.57 -7.44
N VAL A 19 8.01 -26.28 -7.14
CA VAL A 19 7.14 -25.67 -6.12
C VAL A 19 5.67 -25.73 -6.54
N ALA A 20 5.37 -25.49 -7.82
CA ALA A 20 4.02 -25.62 -8.37
C ALA A 20 3.46 -27.04 -8.17
N ASP A 21 4.26 -28.07 -8.46
CA ASP A 21 3.89 -29.47 -8.26
C ASP A 21 3.63 -29.80 -6.78
N VAL A 22 4.49 -29.32 -5.87
CA VAL A 22 4.37 -29.54 -4.42
C VAL A 22 3.13 -28.84 -3.85
N VAL A 23 2.86 -27.62 -4.28
CA VAL A 23 1.72 -26.80 -3.81
C VAL A 23 0.42 -27.22 -4.51
N GLY A 24 0.49 -27.93 -5.63
CA GLY A 24 -0.67 -28.39 -6.39
C GLY A 24 -1.37 -27.27 -7.17
N VAL A 25 -0.62 -26.26 -7.62
CA VAL A 25 -1.12 -25.12 -8.42
C VAL A 25 -0.35 -25.06 -9.74
N ASP A 26 -0.95 -24.50 -10.79
CA ASP A 26 -0.25 -24.31 -12.05
C ASP A 26 0.77 -23.14 -11.97
N VAL A 27 1.83 -23.26 -12.76
CA VAL A 27 2.93 -22.29 -12.80
C VAL A 27 2.47 -20.84 -13.04
N PRO A 28 1.54 -20.54 -13.98
CA PRO A 28 1.05 -19.18 -14.17
C PRO A 28 0.36 -18.59 -12.93
N THR A 29 -0.43 -19.39 -12.21
CA THR A 29 -1.12 -18.94 -10.99
C THR A 29 -0.12 -18.68 -9.87
N LEU A 30 0.83 -19.60 -9.65
CA LEU A 30 1.88 -19.44 -8.66
C LEU A 30 2.70 -18.17 -8.93
N LEU A 31 3.11 -17.97 -10.19
CA LEU A 31 3.87 -16.78 -10.60
C LEU A 31 3.07 -15.50 -10.37
N ALA A 32 1.79 -15.49 -10.77
CA ALA A 32 0.93 -14.33 -10.59
C ALA A 32 0.71 -13.99 -9.10
N GLN A 33 0.59 -15.01 -8.23
CA GLN A 33 0.51 -14.82 -6.78
C GLN A 33 1.82 -14.27 -6.23
N ALA A 34 2.96 -14.89 -6.56
CA ALA A 34 4.27 -14.45 -6.10
C ALA A 34 4.57 -12.99 -6.48
N VAL A 35 4.25 -12.60 -7.72
CA VAL A 35 4.40 -11.21 -8.18
C VAL A 35 3.48 -10.26 -7.42
N ARG A 36 2.21 -10.61 -7.20
CA ARG A 36 1.29 -9.80 -6.41
C ARG A 36 1.81 -9.60 -4.98
N ASP A 37 2.17 -10.69 -4.32
CA ASP A 37 2.70 -10.65 -2.94
C ASP A 37 3.96 -9.79 -2.85
N TYR A 38 4.85 -9.88 -3.84
CA TYR A 38 6.05 -9.06 -3.89
C TYR A 38 5.71 -7.56 -4.05
N LEU A 39 4.80 -7.23 -4.97
CA LEU A 39 4.37 -5.85 -5.18
C LEU A 39 3.66 -5.27 -3.94
N ASP A 40 2.85 -6.08 -3.25
CA ASP A 40 2.17 -5.69 -2.02
C ASP A 40 3.17 -5.41 -0.89
N ARG A 41 4.20 -6.26 -0.72
CA ARG A 41 5.29 -6.02 0.24
C ARG A 41 6.06 -4.73 -0.08
N LEU A 42 6.35 -4.46 -1.35
CA LEU A 42 7.01 -3.21 -1.76
C LEU A 42 6.12 -1.99 -1.45
N ALA A 43 4.82 -2.09 -1.72
CA ALA A 43 3.87 -1.04 -1.39
C ALA A 43 3.82 -0.76 0.12
N GLU A 44 3.77 -1.81 0.93
CA GLU A 44 3.78 -1.70 2.40
C GLU A 44 5.06 -1.03 2.91
N GLN A 45 6.24 -1.49 2.46
CA GLN A 45 7.52 -0.88 2.83
C GLN A 45 7.57 0.61 2.47
N LYS A 46 7.03 0.97 1.31
CA LYS A 46 6.94 2.37 0.90
C LYS A 46 6.04 3.17 1.85
N ILE A 47 4.82 2.69 2.15
CA ILE A 47 3.91 3.38 3.08
C ILE A 47 4.52 3.55 4.47
N ILE A 48 5.28 2.56 4.95
CA ILE A 48 6.02 2.68 6.22
C ILE A 48 7.06 3.81 6.14
N ALA A 49 7.82 3.91 5.04
CA ALA A 49 8.79 4.98 4.85
C ALA A 49 8.12 6.36 4.79
N GLU A 50 7.03 6.51 4.03
CA GLU A 50 6.28 7.78 3.95
C GLU A 50 5.67 8.15 5.31
N SER A 51 5.20 7.16 6.08
CA SER A 51 4.65 7.39 7.42
C SER A 51 5.72 7.90 8.38
N LYS A 52 6.96 7.41 8.27
CA LYS A 52 8.11 7.96 9.03
C LYS A 52 8.40 9.39 8.60
N ALA A 53 8.37 9.67 7.30
CA ALA A 53 8.57 11.01 6.77
C ALA A 53 7.48 11.97 7.30
N PHE A 54 6.20 11.59 7.23
CA PHE A 54 5.07 12.36 7.78
C PHE A 54 5.29 12.74 9.25
N ARG A 55 5.70 11.78 10.08
CA ARG A 55 5.98 12.03 11.51
C ARG A 55 7.14 13.00 11.69
N ALA A 56 8.21 12.85 10.92
CA ALA A 56 9.39 13.72 10.99
C ALA A 56 9.06 15.17 10.61
N MET A 57 8.18 15.38 9.63
CA MET A 57 7.76 16.71 9.15
C MET A 57 6.44 17.21 9.76
N HIS A 58 5.86 16.49 10.74
CA HIS A 58 4.50 16.73 11.24
C HIS A 58 4.30 18.15 11.76
N ALA A 59 5.29 18.71 12.46
CA ALA A 59 5.23 20.08 12.97
C ALA A 59 5.09 21.13 11.85
N GLU A 60 5.78 20.93 10.72
CA GLU A 60 5.67 21.80 9.54
C GLU A 60 4.31 21.63 8.86
N LEU A 61 3.88 20.37 8.68
CA LEU A 61 2.59 20.07 8.09
C LEU A 61 1.44 20.68 8.90
N LEU A 62 1.52 20.63 10.23
CA LEU A 62 0.49 21.18 11.11
C LEU A 62 0.37 22.70 11.00
N GLN A 63 1.43 23.41 10.65
CA GLN A 63 1.37 24.85 10.41
C GLN A 63 0.73 25.18 9.07
N ARG A 64 0.95 24.33 8.05
CA ARG A 64 0.60 24.64 6.66
C ARG A 64 -0.69 24.00 6.15
N TYR A 65 -1.03 22.80 6.62
CA TYR A 65 -2.10 21.95 6.09
C TYR A 65 -3.06 21.47 7.18
N ARG A 66 -3.18 22.23 8.27
CA ARG A 66 -3.98 21.84 9.43
C ARG A 66 -5.41 21.48 9.03
N GLY A 67 -5.82 20.25 9.33
CA GLY A 67 -7.17 19.75 9.07
C GLY A 67 -7.38 19.20 7.66
N GLU A 68 -6.41 19.38 6.75
CA GLU A 68 -6.41 18.85 5.39
C GLU A 68 -5.73 17.48 5.31
N TYR A 69 -5.93 16.79 4.19
CA TYR A 69 -5.21 15.59 3.81
C TYR A 69 -3.99 15.96 2.97
N VAL A 70 -2.84 15.39 3.29
CA VAL A 70 -1.62 15.51 2.50
C VAL A 70 -1.32 14.19 1.82
N ALA A 71 -0.84 14.27 0.58
CA ALA A 71 -0.28 13.15 -0.16
C ALA A 71 1.24 13.21 -0.06
N ILE A 72 1.87 12.15 0.47
CA ILE A 72 3.32 12.07 0.62
C ILE A 72 3.87 10.95 -0.25
N HIS A 73 4.88 11.30 -1.05
CA HIS A 73 5.62 10.39 -1.90
C HIS A 73 7.10 10.81 -1.93
N ASP A 74 7.99 9.83 -1.75
CA ASP A 74 9.44 9.98 -1.64
C ASP A 74 9.83 10.99 -0.56
N GLY A 75 9.12 10.96 0.57
CA GLY A 75 9.35 11.83 1.71
C GLY A 75 8.97 13.29 1.48
N LYS A 76 8.14 13.59 0.48
CA LYS A 76 7.71 14.96 0.15
C LYS A 76 6.21 15.05 -0.03
N VAL A 77 5.62 16.18 0.36
CA VAL A 77 4.22 16.48 0.04
C VAL A 77 4.11 16.75 -1.46
N VAL A 78 3.33 15.94 -2.17
CA VAL A 78 3.13 16.03 -3.63
C VAL A 78 1.80 16.67 -4.02
N ASP A 79 0.82 16.65 -3.12
CA ASP A 79 -0.52 17.26 -3.26
C ASP A 79 -1.18 17.34 -1.87
N HIS A 80 -2.24 18.13 -1.73
CA HIS A 80 -3.06 18.21 -0.53
C HIS A 80 -4.51 18.60 -0.88
N ASP A 81 -5.45 18.25 -0.02
CA ASP A 81 -6.86 18.63 -0.19
C ASP A 81 -7.64 18.46 1.12
N VAL A 82 -8.74 19.19 1.28
CA VAL A 82 -9.73 18.92 2.33
C VAL A 82 -10.53 17.65 2.06
N ASP A 83 -10.75 17.32 0.78
CA ASP A 83 -11.48 16.15 0.32
C ASP A 83 -10.53 15.00 -0.06
N LEU A 84 -10.49 13.97 0.79
CA LEU A 84 -9.70 12.75 0.59
C LEU A 84 -10.01 12.06 -0.75
N CYS A 85 -11.28 12.04 -1.18
CA CYS A 85 -11.69 11.40 -2.42
C CYS A 85 -11.19 12.19 -3.64
N ALA A 86 -11.25 13.53 -3.58
CA ALA A 86 -10.69 14.39 -4.61
C ALA A 86 -9.16 14.22 -4.73
N LEU A 87 -8.47 14.25 -3.59
CA LEU A 87 -7.02 14.02 -3.52
C LEU A 87 -6.63 12.65 -4.08
N ASN A 88 -7.29 11.58 -3.61
CA ASN A 88 -6.99 10.22 -4.06
C ASN A 88 -7.18 10.06 -5.57
N ARG A 89 -8.22 10.66 -6.16
CA ARG A 89 -8.40 10.63 -7.63
C ARG A 89 -7.24 11.28 -8.37
N ARG A 90 -6.77 12.46 -7.93
CA ARG A 90 -5.63 13.15 -8.56
C ARG A 90 -4.34 12.34 -8.44
N ILE A 91 -4.11 11.78 -7.25
CA ILE A 91 -2.93 10.92 -7.00
C ILE A 91 -2.98 9.65 -7.85
N ARG A 92 -4.13 8.98 -7.98
CA ARG A 92 -4.29 7.81 -8.84
C ARG A 92 -4.12 8.15 -10.32
N ALA A 93 -4.59 9.31 -10.76
CA ALA A 93 -4.37 9.78 -12.14
C ALA A 93 -2.89 10.06 -12.42
N ARG A 94 -2.15 10.59 -11.44
CA ARG A 94 -0.73 10.98 -11.60
C ARG A 94 0.26 9.83 -11.40
N TYR A 95 0.01 8.96 -10.42
CA TYR A 95 0.96 7.93 -9.97
C TYR A 95 0.45 6.49 -10.20
N GLY A 96 -0.77 6.32 -10.70
CA GLY A 96 -1.35 5.01 -11.00
C GLY A 96 -1.48 4.13 -9.76
N ARG A 97 -0.91 2.92 -9.84
CA ARG A 97 -0.94 1.92 -8.74
C ARG A 97 0.21 2.06 -7.74
N ILE A 98 1.11 3.01 -7.93
CA ILE A 98 2.20 3.27 -6.99
C ILE A 98 1.60 3.66 -5.63
N ALA A 99 2.14 3.09 -4.55
CA ALA A 99 1.73 3.43 -3.19
C ALA A 99 2.13 4.89 -2.86
N VAL A 100 1.19 5.67 -2.34
CA VAL A 100 1.36 7.05 -1.90
C VAL A 100 0.59 7.19 -0.59
N LEU A 101 1.22 7.76 0.44
CA LEU A 101 0.57 7.95 1.73
C LEU A 101 -0.42 9.11 1.62
N LEU A 102 -1.68 8.88 2.00
CA LEU A 102 -2.68 9.92 2.19
C LEU A 102 -3.02 9.99 3.67
N GLN A 103 -2.69 11.10 4.33
CA GLN A 103 -2.87 11.23 5.78
C GLN A 103 -3.45 12.61 6.11
N ARG A 104 -4.43 12.63 7.02
CA ARG A 104 -4.97 13.89 7.56
C ARG A 104 -4.00 14.50 8.55
N VAL A 105 -3.75 15.80 8.43
CA VAL A 105 -2.91 16.54 9.35
C VAL A 105 -3.75 17.01 10.54
N THR A 106 -3.68 16.25 11.62
CA THR A 106 -4.30 16.58 12.91
C THR A 106 -3.25 16.90 13.97
N GLU A 107 -3.65 17.50 15.10
CA GLU A 107 -2.74 17.84 16.20
C GLU A 107 -1.97 16.63 16.74
N ARG A 108 -2.61 15.46 16.74
CA ARG A 108 -1.97 14.18 17.02
C ARG A 108 -1.65 13.48 15.70
N PRO A 109 -0.41 13.04 15.47
CA PRO A 109 -0.03 12.35 14.23
C PRO A 109 -0.57 10.91 14.15
N GLU A 110 -0.95 10.32 15.29
CA GLU A 110 -1.46 8.95 15.38
C GLU A 110 -2.95 8.94 15.73
N VAL A 111 -3.73 8.14 14.99
CA VAL A 111 -5.06 7.74 15.40
C VAL A 111 -4.88 6.47 16.24
N GLU A 112 -5.06 6.58 17.56
CA GLU A 112 -5.18 5.39 18.41
C GLU A 112 -6.47 4.64 18.02
N LEU A 113 -6.33 3.59 17.21
CA LEU A 113 -7.42 2.68 16.90
C LEU A 113 -7.59 1.70 18.07
N VAL A 114 -8.51 2.02 18.98
CA VAL A 114 -8.91 1.10 20.05
C VAL A 114 -9.93 0.11 19.47
N ILE A 115 -9.45 -1.07 19.05
CA ILE A 115 -10.33 -2.19 18.68
C ILE A 115 -10.82 -2.83 19.98
N ARG A 116 -12.09 -2.60 20.33
CA ARG A 116 -12.73 -3.31 21.45
C ARG A 116 -13.09 -4.72 20.99
N SER A 117 -12.86 -5.72 21.84
CA SER A 117 -13.19 -7.11 21.54
C SER A 117 -14.66 -7.23 21.09
N PRO A 118 -14.94 -7.79 19.91
CA PRO A 118 -16.32 -8.01 19.48
C PRO A 118 -16.99 -9.02 20.42
N LYS A 119 -18.16 -8.68 20.95
CA LYS A 119 -19.04 -9.63 21.62
C LYS A 119 -19.94 -10.23 20.55
N LEU A 120 -19.71 -11.49 20.22
CA LEU A 120 -20.57 -12.25 19.31
C LEU A 120 -21.86 -12.62 20.07
N GLU A 121 -23.02 -12.25 19.52
CA GLU A 121 -24.28 -12.78 20.02
C GLU A 121 -24.39 -14.27 19.63
N PRO A 122 -24.82 -15.14 20.56
CA PRO A 122 -25.07 -16.54 20.21
C PRO A 122 -26.20 -16.61 19.18
N ILE A 123 -25.96 -17.33 18.09
CA ILE A 123 -26.98 -17.67 17.11
C ILE A 123 -28.00 -18.56 17.83
N VAL A 124 -29.22 -18.05 18.03
CA VAL A 124 -30.33 -18.83 18.58
C VAL A 124 -30.92 -19.68 17.44
N PRO A 125 -30.99 -21.01 17.58
CA PRO A 125 -31.53 -21.91 16.56
C PRO A 125 -33.04 -21.79 16.38
#